data_AF-A0A2V8CYL2-F1
#
_entry.id   AF-A0A2V8CYL2-F1
#
_cell.length_a   1.000
_cell.length_b   1.000
_cell.length_c   1.000
_cell.angle_alpha   90.00
_cell.angle_beta   90.00
_cell.angle_gamma   90.00
#
_symmetry.space_group_name_H-M   'P 1'
#
loop_
_entity.id
_entity.type
_entity.pdbx_description
1 polymer ?
#
loop_
_entity_poly.entity_id
_entity_poly.type
_entity_poly.pdbx_seq_one_letter_code
_entity_poly.pdbx_strand_id
1 'polypeptide(L)'
;MIQSGMAAATVLAASLACGYISLNAQQRPAPEVTIGGTDLGGVVTSRNGAEAGVWVIAETTDLPTRFAKAVVTDDRGRYVVPELPKATYNVWVRGYGLVDSPKMKAAPGQHLNLTPVPAPTAAAAAEYYPGVYWYSMLRIPDKSEFPGTGPNGNGIQAVMKNQHYWIDTLKNSCQSCHALGSRGIRTIPKEWEPSGNSTQTSIQAWTLRLQAGQART
;
A
#
# COMPACT_ATOMS: atom_id res chain seq x y z
N MET A 1 62.83 -48.49 -39.06
CA MET A 1 63.13 -48.64 -37.62
C MET A 1 62.46 -47.47 -36.90
N ILE A 2 61.73 -47.76 -35.83
CA ILE A 2 60.78 -46.89 -35.12
C ILE A 2 61.52 -45.87 -34.25
N GLN A 3 60.92 -44.68 -34.05
CA GLN A 3 60.85 -43.84 -32.81
C GLN A 3 60.95 -42.34 -33.12
N SER A 4 59.89 -41.55 -32.83
CA SER A 4 59.67 -40.73 -31.61
C SER A 4 60.57 -39.49 -31.58
N GLY A 5 60.17 -38.24 -31.32
CA GLY A 5 58.93 -37.57 -30.93
C GLY A 5 59.30 -36.10 -30.56
N MET A 6 58.32 -35.19 -30.65
CA MET A 6 58.10 -33.88 -29.95
C MET A 6 59.29 -32.98 -29.53
N ALA A 7 59.26 -31.64 -29.50
CA ALA A 7 58.38 -30.53 -29.91
C ALA A 7 59.05 -29.23 -29.42
N ALA A 8 58.83 -28.07 -30.07
CA ALA A 8 58.79 -26.69 -29.51
C ALA A 8 58.72 -25.70 -30.70
N ALA A 9 57.57 -25.12 -31.07
CA ALA A 9 56.79 -24.04 -30.43
C ALA A 9 57.41 -22.63 -30.60
N THR A 10 56.80 -21.81 -31.47
CA THR A 10 56.91 -20.35 -31.43
C THR A 10 55.54 -19.72 -31.71
N VAL A 11 55.26 -18.71 -30.88
CA VAL A 11 53.97 -18.06 -30.60
C VAL A 11 53.61 -17.02 -31.66
N LEU A 12 52.32 -16.88 -32.01
CA LEU A 12 51.79 -15.69 -32.66
C LEU A 12 50.50 -15.24 -31.96
N ALA A 13 50.56 -14.03 -31.39
CA ALA A 13 49.47 -13.38 -30.69
C ALA A 13 48.45 -12.78 -31.67
N ALA A 14 47.16 -13.07 -31.45
CA ALA A 14 46.05 -12.42 -32.14
C ALA A 14 45.15 -11.72 -31.12
N SER A 15 45.11 -10.40 -31.22
CA SER A 15 44.32 -9.46 -30.42
C SER A 15 42.81 -9.61 -30.66
N LEU A 16 42.06 -9.96 -29.61
CA LEU A 16 40.60 -9.99 -29.57
C LEU A 16 40.05 -8.58 -29.27
N ALA A 17 39.54 -7.91 -30.29
CA ALA A 17 38.65 -6.76 -30.12
C ALA A 17 37.20 -7.26 -30.03
N CYS A 18 36.73 -7.57 -28.82
CA CYS A 18 35.31 -7.83 -28.59
C CYS A 18 34.56 -6.49 -28.58
N GLY A 19 33.79 -6.22 -29.64
CA GLY A 19 32.87 -5.10 -29.68
C GLY A 19 31.75 -5.27 -28.65
N TYR A 20 31.48 -4.20 -27.89
CA TYR A 20 30.32 -4.11 -27.01
C TYR A 20 29.07 -3.91 -27.88
N ILE A 21 28.37 -5.01 -28.19
CA ILE A 21 27.00 -4.91 -28.72
C ILE A 21 26.12 -4.56 -27.53
N SER A 22 25.74 -3.29 -27.42
CA SER A 22 24.66 -2.87 -26.52
C SER A 22 23.38 -3.54 -26.99
N LEU A 23 23.00 -4.64 -26.32
CA LEU A 23 21.66 -5.19 -26.38
C LEU A 23 20.71 -4.16 -25.77
N ASN A 24 20.16 -3.27 -26.61
CA ASN A 24 18.93 -2.57 -26.28
C ASN A 24 17.86 -3.65 -26.13
N ALA A 25 17.61 -4.09 -24.89
CA ALA A 25 16.39 -4.80 -24.56
C ALA A 25 15.24 -3.89 -24.99
N GLN A 26 14.66 -4.18 -26.16
CA GLN A 26 13.43 -3.54 -26.59
C GLN A 26 12.44 -3.77 -25.46
N GLN A 27 12.08 -2.68 -24.76
CA GLN A 27 11.01 -2.70 -23.78
C GLN A 27 9.81 -3.30 -24.51
N ARG A 28 9.38 -4.50 -24.08
CA ARG A 28 8.14 -5.11 -24.59
C ARG A 28 7.07 -4.01 -24.54
N PRO A 29 6.31 -3.80 -25.62
CA PRO A 29 5.19 -2.87 -25.58
C PRO A 29 4.36 -3.17 -24.33
N ALA A 30 4.04 -2.13 -23.57
CA ALA A 30 3.18 -2.29 -22.39
C ALA A 30 1.94 -3.08 -22.82
N PRO A 31 1.53 -4.10 -22.04
CA PRO A 31 0.41 -4.95 -22.43
C PRO A 31 -0.81 -4.08 -22.71
N GLU A 32 -1.30 -4.16 -23.94
CA GLU A 32 -2.37 -3.31 -24.45
C GLU A 32 -3.62 -3.51 -23.59
N VAL A 33 -4.04 -2.44 -22.92
CA VAL A 33 -5.30 -2.40 -22.18
C VAL A 33 -6.34 -1.95 -23.18
N THR A 34 -7.45 -2.67 -23.32
CA THR A 34 -8.56 -2.19 -24.15
C THR A 34 -9.41 -1.23 -23.33
N ILE A 35 -9.72 -0.05 -23.88
CA ILE A 35 -10.58 0.95 -23.26
C ILE A 35 -11.71 1.35 -24.20
N GLY A 36 -12.89 1.66 -23.65
CA GLY A 36 -13.95 2.35 -24.35
C GLY A 36 -13.74 3.88 -24.35
N GLY A 37 -14.55 4.59 -25.15
CA GLY A 37 -14.47 6.06 -25.24
C GLY A 37 -14.85 6.81 -23.95
N THR A 38 -15.42 6.12 -22.97
CA THR A 38 -15.77 6.66 -21.64
C THR A 38 -14.79 6.22 -20.56
N ASP A 39 -13.73 5.49 -20.89
CA ASP A 39 -12.86 4.87 -19.90
C ASP A 39 -11.50 5.57 -19.86
N LEU A 40 -10.80 5.45 -18.75
CA LEU A 40 -9.36 5.70 -18.70
C LEU A 40 -8.65 4.39 -18.46
N GLY A 41 -7.52 4.14 -19.10
CA GLY A 41 -6.77 2.92 -18.82
C GLY A 41 -5.30 3.04 -19.14
N GLY A 42 -4.52 2.09 -18.66
CA GLY A 42 -3.08 2.09 -18.86
C GLY A 42 -2.39 1.15 -17.89
N VAL A 43 -1.08 1.35 -17.73
CA VAL A 43 -0.26 0.56 -16.80
C VAL A 43 0.39 1.44 -15.75
N VAL A 44 0.49 0.88 -14.54
CA VAL A 44 1.30 1.42 -13.45
C VAL A 44 2.59 0.62 -13.40
N THR A 45 3.71 1.31 -13.60
CA THR A 45 5.04 0.69 -13.62
C THR A 45 6.03 1.54 -12.84
N SER A 46 6.89 0.88 -12.05
CA SER A 46 8.03 1.50 -11.39
C SER A 46 9.35 1.00 -12.00
N ARG A 47 10.46 1.44 -11.43
CA ARG A 47 11.80 0.90 -11.76
C ARG A 47 11.94 -0.61 -11.53
N ASN A 48 11.05 -1.20 -10.72
CA ASN A 48 11.05 -2.62 -10.40
C ASN A 48 10.14 -3.45 -11.31
N GLY A 49 9.42 -2.81 -12.25
CA GLY A 49 8.49 -3.46 -13.17
C GLY A 49 7.04 -3.02 -12.93
N ALA A 50 6.11 -3.88 -13.30
CA ALA A 50 4.68 -3.65 -13.12
C ALA A 50 4.28 -3.67 -11.64
N GLU A 51 3.38 -2.77 -11.26
CA GLU A 51 2.97 -2.57 -9.87
C GLU A 51 1.53 -3.06 -9.67
N ALA A 52 1.39 -4.22 -9.04
CA ALA A 52 0.11 -4.84 -8.74
C ALA A 52 -0.51 -4.28 -7.45
N GLY A 53 -1.85 -4.27 -7.36
CA GLY A 53 -2.53 -3.85 -6.13
C GLY A 53 -2.47 -2.34 -5.85
N VAL A 54 -2.06 -1.52 -6.81
CA VAL A 54 -1.99 -0.06 -6.68
C VAL A 54 -3.36 0.54 -6.94
N TRP A 55 -3.78 1.47 -6.08
CA TRP A 55 -4.99 2.25 -6.28
C TRP A 55 -4.74 3.33 -7.33
N VAL A 56 -5.49 3.29 -8.42
CA VAL A 56 -5.55 4.35 -9.42
C VAL A 56 -6.80 5.16 -9.20
N ILE A 57 -6.64 6.45 -8.93
CA ILE A 57 -7.71 7.34 -8.49
C ILE A 57 -7.89 8.45 -9.53
N ALA A 58 -9.09 8.55 -10.09
CA ALA A 58 -9.51 9.64 -10.95
C ALA A 58 -10.51 10.53 -10.19
N GLU A 59 -10.17 11.80 -10.00
CA GLU A 59 -11.01 12.78 -9.31
C GLU A 59 -11.26 14.01 -10.18
N THR A 60 -12.44 14.61 -10.08
CA THR A 60 -12.79 15.85 -10.79
C THR A 60 -13.72 16.72 -9.96
N THR A 61 -13.62 18.02 -10.20
CA THR A 61 -14.53 19.06 -9.69
C THR A 61 -15.29 19.75 -10.82
N ASP A 62 -15.15 19.28 -12.07
CA ASP A 62 -15.77 19.90 -13.25
C ASP A 62 -17.26 19.53 -13.40
N LEU A 63 -17.73 18.56 -12.61
CA LEU A 63 -19.12 18.11 -12.56
C LEU A 63 -19.91 18.88 -11.48
N PRO A 64 -21.27 18.90 -11.53
CA PRO A 64 -22.08 19.59 -10.54
C PRO A 64 -21.84 19.14 -9.09
N THR A 65 -21.34 17.92 -8.90
CA THR A 65 -20.85 17.39 -7.63
C THR A 65 -19.42 16.91 -7.77
N ARG A 66 -18.63 17.00 -6.69
CA ARG A 66 -17.28 16.41 -6.68
C ARG A 66 -17.40 14.91 -6.97
N PHE A 67 -16.54 14.42 -7.85
CA PHE A 67 -16.55 13.03 -8.26
C PHE A 67 -15.16 12.43 -8.08
N ALA A 68 -15.13 11.20 -7.57
CA ALA A 68 -13.92 10.38 -7.55
C ALA A 68 -14.31 8.92 -7.84
N LYS A 69 -13.51 8.25 -8.68
CA LYS A 69 -13.60 6.81 -8.93
C LYS A 69 -12.20 6.23 -8.80
N ALA A 70 -12.10 5.10 -8.09
CA ALA A 70 -10.84 4.42 -7.84
C ALA A 70 -10.94 2.96 -8.27
N VAL A 71 -9.85 2.43 -8.82
CA VAL A 71 -9.69 1.02 -9.20
C VAL A 71 -8.35 0.50 -8.70
N VAL A 72 -8.14 -0.81 -8.78
CA VAL A 72 -6.90 -1.48 -8.36
C VAL A 72 -6.25 -2.10 -9.59
N THR A 73 -4.93 -1.97 -9.71
CA THR A 73 -4.17 -2.63 -10.79
C THR A 73 -4.13 -4.15 -10.61
N ASP A 74 -4.14 -4.87 -11.73
CA ASP A 74 -3.93 -6.33 -11.73
C ASP A 74 -2.46 -6.72 -11.54
N ASP A 75 -2.15 -8.03 -11.56
CA ASP A 75 -0.79 -8.57 -11.41
C ASP A 75 0.22 -8.07 -12.46
N ARG A 76 -0.29 -7.50 -13.57
CA ARG A 76 0.50 -6.91 -14.66
C ARG A 76 0.52 -5.39 -14.60
N GLY A 77 0.05 -4.79 -13.51
CA GLY A 77 0.00 -3.34 -13.30
C GLY A 77 -1.06 -2.64 -14.16
N ARG A 78 -1.95 -3.39 -14.83
CA ARG A 78 -2.94 -2.82 -15.75
C ARG A 78 -4.16 -2.33 -14.98
N TYR A 79 -4.75 -1.24 -15.44
CA TYR A 79 -6.00 -0.72 -14.89
C TYR A 79 -6.93 -0.19 -15.98
N VAL A 80 -8.22 -0.22 -15.67
CA VAL A 80 -9.28 0.52 -16.38
C VAL A 80 -10.14 1.20 -15.32
N VAL A 81 -10.33 2.51 -15.43
CA VAL A 81 -11.35 3.27 -14.72
C VAL A 81 -12.52 3.45 -15.70
N PRO A 82 -13.57 2.61 -15.59
CA PRO A 82 -14.62 2.58 -16.60
C PRO A 82 -15.62 3.72 -16.40
N GLU A 83 -16.38 4.04 -17.45
CA GLU A 83 -17.61 4.84 -17.39
C GLU A 83 -17.43 6.17 -16.63
N LEU A 84 -16.42 6.92 -17.01
CA LEU A 84 -16.18 8.26 -16.48
C LEU A 84 -17.08 9.26 -17.23
N PRO A 85 -17.87 10.08 -16.51
CA PRO A 85 -18.56 11.21 -17.11
C PRO A 85 -17.58 12.12 -17.86
N LYS A 86 -18.05 12.82 -18.90
CA LYS A 86 -17.24 13.75 -19.67
C LYS A 86 -16.79 14.93 -18.79
N ALA A 87 -15.52 14.95 -18.43
CA ALA A 87 -14.86 15.98 -17.62
C ALA A 87 -13.34 15.85 -17.77
N THR A 88 -12.59 16.80 -17.20
CA THR A 88 -11.15 16.61 -16.99
C THR A 88 -10.91 16.06 -15.59
N TYR A 89 -10.09 15.02 -15.48
CA TYR A 89 -9.76 14.36 -14.23
C TYR A 89 -8.32 14.66 -13.83
N ASN A 90 -8.08 14.80 -12.53
CA ASN A 90 -6.78 14.54 -11.95
C ASN A 90 -6.68 13.04 -11.69
N VAL A 91 -5.68 12.38 -12.27
CA VAL A 91 -5.43 10.95 -12.12
C VAL A 91 -4.10 10.76 -11.42
N TRP A 92 -4.08 9.92 -10.40
CA TRP A 92 -2.91 9.67 -9.58
C TRP A 92 -2.99 8.28 -8.94
N VAL A 93 -1.86 7.83 -8.40
CA VAL A 93 -1.75 6.52 -7.79
C VAL A 93 -1.26 6.59 -6.36
N ARG A 94 -1.67 5.61 -5.55
CA ARG A 94 -1.14 5.31 -4.21
C ARG A 94 -1.32 3.83 -3.91
N GLY A 95 -0.66 3.33 -2.88
CA GLY A 95 -0.75 1.92 -2.50
C GLY A 95 0.08 1.58 -1.28
N TYR A 96 0.11 0.29 -0.93
CA TYR A 96 0.97 -0.20 0.14
C TYR A 96 2.46 0.03 -0.20
N GLY A 97 3.22 0.57 0.74
CA GLY A 97 4.63 0.95 0.51
C GLY A 97 4.83 2.21 -0.35
N LEU A 98 3.77 2.90 -0.77
CA LEU A 98 3.83 4.08 -1.64
C LEU A 98 3.32 5.33 -0.93
N VAL A 99 3.68 6.49 -1.46
CA VAL A 99 3.00 7.77 -1.20
C VAL A 99 2.23 8.21 -2.45
N ASP A 100 1.44 9.28 -2.34
CA ASP A 100 0.70 9.83 -3.48
C ASP A 100 1.65 10.24 -4.60
N SER A 101 1.37 9.77 -5.81
CA SER A 101 2.06 10.24 -7.01
C SER A 101 1.66 11.67 -7.35
N PRO A 102 2.44 12.37 -8.20
CA PRO A 102 1.97 13.55 -8.88
C PRO A 102 0.63 13.29 -9.59
N LYS A 103 -0.23 14.31 -9.62
CA LYS A 103 -1.52 14.27 -10.31
C LYS A 103 -1.34 14.62 -11.78
N MET A 104 -1.86 13.78 -12.67
CA MET A 104 -1.83 13.99 -14.12
C MET A 104 -3.23 14.30 -14.63
N LYS A 105 -3.34 15.24 -15.58
CA LYS A 105 -4.61 15.56 -16.21
C LYS A 105 -4.94 14.57 -17.32
N ALA A 106 -6.18 14.07 -17.34
CA ALA A 106 -6.67 13.20 -18.42
C ALA A 106 -8.20 13.35 -18.62
N ALA A 107 -8.67 12.96 -19.79
CA ALA A 107 -10.07 12.92 -20.17
C ALA A 107 -10.45 11.48 -20.59
N PRO A 108 -11.73 11.07 -20.44
CA PRO A 108 -12.19 9.75 -20.88
C PRO A 108 -11.81 9.44 -22.34
N GLY A 109 -11.53 8.18 -22.62
CA GLY A 109 -11.03 7.67 -23.91
C GLY A 109 -9.50 7.70 -24.06
N GLN A 110 -8.75 8.07 -23.01
CA GLN A 110 -7.28 8.17 -23.08
C GLN A 110 -6.57 6.98 -22.42
N HIS A 111 -5.44 6.62 -23.04
CA HIS A 111 -4.41 5.81 -22.39
C HIS A 111 -3.49 6.69 -21.55
N LEU A 112 -3.31 6.33 -20.29
CA LEU A 112 -2.44 7.03 -19.36
C LEU A 112 -1.61 6.03 -18.57
N ASN A 113 -0.29 6.05 -18.75
CA ASN A 113 0.61 5.29 -17.90
C ASN A 113 0.99 6.14 -16.69
N LEU A 114 1.09 5.51 -15.53
CA LEU A 114 1.35 6.20 -14.26
C LEU A 114 2.58 5.61 -13.59
N THR A 115 3.38 6.48 -12.97
CA THR A 115 4.56 6.08 -12.20
C THR A 115 4.26 6.30 -10.72
N PRO A 116 4.27 5.25 -9.89
CA PRO A 116 4.08 5.40 -8.45
C PRO A 116 5.33 5.97 -7.79
N VAL A 117 5.16 6.53 -6.60
CA VAL A 117 6.25 7.07 -5.79
C VAL A 117 6.44 6.19 -4.56
N PRO A 118 7.60 5.50 -4.42
CA PRO A 118 7.93 4.76 -3.22
C PRO A 118 7.90 5.66 -1.99
N ALA A 119 7.36 5.17 -0.89
CA ALA A 119 7.43 5.91 0.36
C ALA A 119 8.89 5.98 0.85
N PRO A 120 9.33 7.13 1.39
CA PRO A 120 10.70 7.28 1.89
C PRO A 120 10.97 6.42 3.12
N THR A 121 9.92 6.06 3.88
CA THR A 121 10.00 5.17 5.05
C THR A 121 8.72 4.35 5.20
N ALA A 122 8.78 3.24 5.95
CA ALA A 122 7.61 2.46 6.29
C ALA A 122 6.56 3.28 7.09
N ALA A 123 7.02 4.20 7.94
CA ALA A 123 6.14 5.11 8.67
C ALA A 123 5.40 6.07 7.73
N ALA A 124 6.10 6.61 6.72
CA ALA A 124 5.48 7.45 5.70
C ALA A 124 4.44 6.68 4.87
N ALA A 125 4.72 5.41 4.52
CA ALA A 125 3.75 4.55 3.82
C ALA A 125 2.50 4.32 4.67
N ALA A 126 2.67 4.02 5.96
CA ALA A 126 1.57 3.70 6.87
C ALA A 126 0.55 4.84 7.05
N GLU A 127 0.93 6.09 6.80
CA GLU A 127 0.01 7.24 6.80
C GLU A 127 -1.08 7.14 5.72
N TYR A 128 -0.80 6.43 4.63
CA TYR A 128 -1.70 6.27 3.49
C TYR A 128 -2.53 4.98 3.52
N TYR A 129 -2.23 4.07 4.46
CA TYR A 129 -2.95 2.80 4.53
C TYR A 129 -4.39 3.05 4.97
N PRO A 130 -5.38 2.37 4.36
CA PRO A 130 -6.76 2.50 4.75
C PRO A 130 -6.90 2.04 6.20
N GLY A 131 -7.81 2.66 6.96
CA GLY A 131 -8.02 2.32 8.38
C GLY A 131 -8.25 0.82 8.60
N VAL A 132 -8.89 0.16 7.62
CA VAL A 132 -9.13 -1.30 7.69
C VAL A 132 -7.86 -2.15 7.68
N TYR A 133 -6.73 -1.66 7.17
CA TYR A 133 -5.45 -2.36 7.23
C TYR A 133 -5.04 -2.66 8.68
N TRP A 134 -5.45 -1.84 9.64
CA TRP A 134 -5.10 -2.06 11.04
C TRP A 134 -5.72 -3.34 11.62
N TYR A 135 -6.84 -3.82 11.05
CA TYR A 135 -7.37 -5.13 11.43
C TYR A 135 -6.49 -6.30 11.01
N SER A 136 -5.74 -6.18 9.91
CA SER A 136 -4.83 -7.28 9.47
C SER A 136 -3.60 -7.41 10.36
N MET A 137 -3.30 -6.38 11.16
CA MET A 137 -2.19 -6.39 12.12
C MET A 137 -2.60 -6.89 13.52
N LEU A 138 -3.90 -7.15 13.75
CA LEU A 138 -4.36 -7.64 15.03
C LEU A 138 -4.08 -9.13 15.18
N ARG A 139 -3.47 -9.50 16.30
CA ARG A 139 -3.44 -10.89 16.76
C ARG A 139 -4.79 -11.22 17.40
N ILE A 140 -5.63 -11.95 16.66
CA ILE A 140 -6.90 -12.45 17.18
C ILE A 140 -6.60 -13.52 18.25
N PRO A 141 -7.14 -13.43 19.48
CA PRO A 141 -6.95 -14.46 20.50
C PRO A 141 -7.45 -15.82 20.04
N ASP A 142 -6.77 -16.91 20.42
CA ASP A 142 -7.15 -18.27 20.04
C ASP A 142 -8.48 -18.69 20.69
N LYS A 143 -9.21 -19.61 20.05
CA LYS A 143 -10.49 -20.10 20.59
C LYS A 143 -10.38 -20.69 22.00
N SER A 144 -9.22 -21.26 22.34
CA SER A 144 -8.92 -21.83 23.66
C SER A 144 -8.74 -20.78 24.76
N GLU A 145 -8.61 -19.49 24.41
CA GLU A 145 -8.53 -18.40 25.37
C GLU A 145 -9.91 -17.93 25.85
N PHE A 146 -10.98 -18.62 25.46
CA PHE A 146 -12.34 -18.30 25.85
C PHE A 146 -12.97 -19.42 26.70
N PRO A 147 -13.83 -19.09 27.69
CA PRO A 147 -14.32 -17.75 28.04
C PRO A 147 -13.23 -16.87 28.65
N GLY A 148 -13.35 -15.55 28.46
CA GLY A 148 -12.43 -14.60 29.08
C GLY A 148 -12.41 -14.72 30.60
N THR A 149 -11.26 -14.45 31.22
CA THR A 149 -11.08 -14.60 32.68
C THR A 149 -10.86 -13.26 33.39
N GLY A 150 -11.01 -12.14 32.67
CA GLY A 150 -10.91 -10.77 33.20
C GLY A 150 -9.47 -10.28 33.38
N PRO A 151 -9.30 -9.05 33.94
CA PRO A 151 -8.00 -8.39 34.09
C PRO A 151 -6.96 -9.16 34.90
N ASN A 152 -7.41 -9.97 35.87
CA ASN A 152 -6.53 -10.80 36.71
C ASN A 152 -6.19 -12.17 36.08
N GLY A 153 -6.61 -12.42 34.84
CA GLY A 153 -6.23 -13.62 34.08
C GLY A 153 -5.75 -13.25 32.67
N ASN A 154 -6.40 -13.77 31.63
CA ASN A 154 -5.98 -13.54 30.24
C ASN A 154 -6.31 -12.15 29.65
N GLY A 155 -6.84 -11.21 30.45
CA GLY A 155 -7.16 -9.86 30.01
C GLY A 155 -8.40 -9.73 29.12
N ILE A 156 -9.05 -10.84 28.76
CA ILE A 156 -10.32 -10.84 28.02
C ILE A 156 -11.47 -10.76 29.01
N GLN A 157 -12.41 -9.83 28.79
CA GLN A 157 -13.55 -9.63 29.68
C GLN A 157 -14.39 -10.91 29.84
N ALA A 158 -14.80 -11.25 31.07
CA ALA A 158 -15.50 -12.50 31.36
C ALA A 158 -16.87 -12.65 30.70
N VAL A 159 -17.43 -11.55 30.18
CA VAL A 159 -18.64 -11.54 29.35
C VAL A 159 -18.40 -12.14 27.95
N MET A 160 -17.17 -12.11 27.45
CA MET A 160 -16.80 -12.69 26.16
C MET A 160 -16.66 -14.21 26.28
N LYS A 161 -17.75 -14.93 26.00
CA LYS A 161 -17.81 -16.39 26.17
C LYS A 161 -17.10 -17.19 25.08
N ASN A 162 -16.92 -16.61 23.90
CA ASN A 162 -16.26 -17.25 22.77
C ASN A 162 -15.57 -16.19 21.88
N GLN A 163 -14.70 -16.64 20.98
CA GLN A 163 -13.93 -15.79 20.08
C GLN A 163 -14.80 -14.89 19.19
N HIS A 164 -16.00 -15.33 18.79
CA HIS A 164 -16.89 -14.52 17.96
C HIS A 164 -17.36 -13.26 18.67
N TYR A 165 -17.62 -13.31 19.99
CA TYR A 165 -18.00 -12.12 20.76
C TYR A 165 -16.88 -11.08 20.79
N TRP A 166 -15.63 -11.53 20.87
CA TRP A 166 -14.47 -10.64 20.80
C TRP A 166 -14.35 -9.99 19.42
N ILE A 167 -14.46 -10.78 18.34
CA ILE A 167 -14.40 -10.28 16.96
C ILE A 167 -15.55 -9.30 16.68
N ASP A 168 -16.76 -9.63 17.11
CA ASP A 168 -17.94 -8.78 16.93
C ASP A 168 -17.79 -7.45 17.69
N THR A 169 -17.39 -7.50 18.96
CA THR A 169 -17.14 -6.30 19.77
C THR A 169 -16.11 -5.39 19.09
N LEU A 170 -15.01 -5.97 18.61
CA LEU A 170 -13.95 -5.25 17.91
C LEU A 170 -14.47 -4.56 16.64
N LYS A 171 -15.30 -5.24 15.84
CA LYS A 171 -15.81 -4.74 14.56
C LYS A 171 -16.97 -3.75 14.69
N ASN A 172 -17.83 -3.92 15.69
CA ASN A 172 -19.13 -3.24 15.74
C ASN A 172 -19.28 -2.24 16.89
N SER A 173 -18.65 -2.47 18.05
CA SER A 173 -18.98 -1.69 19.27
C SER A 173 -18.60 -0.22 19.14
N CYS A 174 -17.29 0.07 19.06
CA CYS A 174 -16.80 1.45 19.10
C CYS A 174 -16.47 2.02 17.71
N GLN A 175 -16.53 1.20 16.66
CA GLN A 175 -15.93 1.53 15.35
C GLN A 175 -16.65 2.64 14.59
N SER A 176 -17.93 2.89 14.88
CA SER A 176 -18.71 3.98 14.29
C SER A 176 -18.16 5.37 14.67
N CYS A 177 -17.72 5.54 15.93
CA CYS A 177 -17.15 6.79 16.44
C CYS A 177 -15.62 6.75 16.56
N HIS A 178 -15.06 5.55 16.74
CA HIS A 178 -13.65 5.29 16.98
C HIS A 178 -13.12 4.26 15.97
N ALA A 179 -13.23 4.60 14.69
CA ALA A 179 -12.73 3.76 13.61
C ALA A 179 -11.24 3.45 13.77
N LEU A 180 -10.93 2.17 13.99
CA LEU A 180 -9.59 1.63 14.13
C LEU A 180 -8.74 2.05 12.92
N GLY A 181 -7.52 2.50 13.19
CA GLY A 181 -6.61 2.95 12.13
C GLY A 181 -6.87 4.35 11.58
N SER A 182 -7.96 5.02 11.98
CA SER A 182 -8.13 6.45 11.68
C SER A 182 -6.97 7.26 12.26
N ARG A 183 -6.55 8.33 11.57
CA ARG A 183 -5.41 9.16 12.02
C ARG A 183 -5.60 9.63 13.46
N GLY A 184 -6.82 10.06 13.81
CA GLY A 184 -7.17 10.46 15.16
C GLY A 184 -6.85 9.40 16.22
N ILE A 185 -6.99 8.10 15.92
CA ILE A 185 -6.64 6.99 16.84
C ILE A 185 -5.15 6.65 16.80
N ARG A 186 -4.48 6.89 15.67
CA ARG A 186 -3.04 6.64 15.50
C ARG A 186 -2.15 7.73 16.10
N THR A 187 -2.68 8.93 16.32
CA THR A 187 -1.92 10.08 16.81
C THR A 187 -2.46 10.58 18.14
N ILE A 188 -1.56 10.94 19.06
CA ILE A 188 -1.90 11.73 20.23
C ILE A 188 -1.86 13.21 19.80
N PRO A 189 -2.94 13.99 20.01
CA PRO A 189 -2.93 15.42 19.72
C PRO A 189 -1.82 16.15 20.49
N LYS A 190 -1.30 17.24 19.93
CA LYS A 190 -0.19 18.01 20.51
C LYS A 190 -0.49 18.47 21.94
N GLU A 191 -1.75 18.76 22.24
CA GLU A 191 -2.23 19.20 23.54
C GLU A 191 -2.05 18.12 24.63
N TRP A 192 -1.97 16.85 24.24
CA TRP A 192 -1.79 15.70 25.12
C TRP A 192 -0.46 14.98 24.87
N GLU A 193 0.44 15.59 24.08
CA GLU A 193 1.74 14.99 23.80
C GLU A 193 2.49 14.73 25.12
N PRO A 194 2.99 13.50 25.32
CA PRO A 194 3.76 13.19 26.50
C PRO A 194 5.03 14.04 26.54
N SER A 195 5.38 14.58 27.72
CA SER A 195 6.62 15.34 27.95
C SER A 195 7.86 14.44 28.04
N GLY A 196 8.02 13.53 27.07
CA GLY A 196 9.14 12.58 26.98
C GLY A 196 8.72 11.22 26.42
N ASN A 197 9.72 10.39 26.09
CA ASN A 197 9.54 9.11 25.39
C ASN A 197 9.62 7.88 26.31
N SER A 198 9.05 7.95 27.52
CA SER A 198 9.02 6.80 28.43
C SER A 198 7.69 6.03 28.33
N THR A 199 7.69 4.77 28.75
CA THR A 199 6.45 4.00 28.90
C THR A 199 5.48 4.68 29.85
N GLN A 200 5.99 5.30 30.93
CA GLN A 200 5.17 6.00 31.92
C GLN A 200 4.44 7.19 31.30
N THR A 201 5.14 8.01 30.51
CA THR A 201 4.54 9.17 29.85
C THR A 201 3.55 8.73 28.76
N SER A 202 3.82 7.62 28.07
CA SER A 202 2.88 7.02 27.12
C SER A 202 1.58 6.54 27.79
N ILE A 203 1.69 5.87 28.95
CA ILE A 203 0.52 5.44 29.75
C ILE A 203 -0.30 6.66 30.20
N GLN A 204 0.35 7.73 30.65
CA GLN A 204 -0.33 8.96 31.07
C GLN A 204 -1.11 9.60 29.91
N ALA A 205 -0.48 9.75 28.74
CA ALA A 205 -1.14 10.32 27.56
C ALA A 205 -2.34 9.47 27.11
N TRP A 206 -2.23 8.14 27.16
CA TRP A 206 -3.34 7.25 26.84
C TRP A 206 -4.46 7.34 27.89
N THR A 207 -4.11 7.44 29.18
CA THR A 207 -5.07 7.60 30.27
C THR A 207 -5.89 8.88 30.10
N LEU A 208 -5.24 10.01 29.83
CA LEU A 208 -5.90 11.30 29.57
C LEU A 208 -6.89 11.20 28.42
N ARG A 209 -6.48 10.56 27.32
CA ARG A 209 -7.35 10.39 26.17
C ARG A 209 -8.55 9.48 26.45
N LEU A 210 -8.36 8.39 27.20
CA LEU A 210 -9.48 7.54 27.63
C LEU A 210 -10.47 8.27 28.53
N GLN A 211 -10.02 9.26 29.32
CA GLN A 211 -10.88 10.09 30.17
C GLN A 211 -11.58 11.22 29.40
N ALA A 212 -10.91 11.80 28.39
CA ALA A 212 -11.44 12.93 27.63
C ALA A 212 -12.63 12.55 26.73
N GLY A 213 -12.74 11.29 26.32
CA GLY A 213 -13.73 10.82 25.35
C GLY A 213 -14.89 10.00 25.92
N GLN A 214 -14.99 9.78 27.23
CA GLN A 214 -16.12 9.03 27.77
C GLN A 214 -17.39 9.87 27.70
N ALA A 215 -18.50 9.26 27.27
CA ALA A 215 -19.82 9.74 27.64
C ALA A 215 -19.86 9.71 29.17
N ARG A 216 -19.65 10.87 29.80
CA ARG A 216 -19.72 11.00 31.26
C ARG A 216 -21.09 10.48 31.71
N THR A 217 -21.10 9.48 32.57
CA THR A 217 -22.23 9.24 33.48
C THR A 217 -22.06 10.13 34.70
#